data_AF-A0A1Y0IPL3-F1
#
_entry.id   AF-A0A1Y0IPL3-F1
#
_cell.length_a   1.000
_cell.length_b   1.000
_cell.length_c   1.000
_cell.angle_alpha   90.00
_cell.angle_beta   90.00
_cell.angle_gamma   90.00
#
_symmetry.space_group_name_H-M   'P 1'
#
loop_
_entity.id
_entity.type
_entity.pdbx_description
1 polymer ?
#
loop_
_entity_poly.entity_id
_entity_poly.type
_entity_poly.pdbx_seq_one_letter_code
_entity_poly.pdbx_strand_id
1 'polypeptide(L)' 'MRYPHVDERDERLMELCREVARICISDEFKRLNRDLVKFYRKSGMQDAFLLAFQDSLFSMYTEMDDDRQLSFEYN' A
#
# COMPACT_ATOMS: atom_id res chain seq x y z
N MET A 1 -14.78 -36.78 2.43
CA MET A 1 -13.69 -35.79 2.39
C MET A 1 -14.25 -34.46 2.84
N ARG A 2 -13.72 -33.87 3.91
CA ARG A 2 -14.08 -32.50 4.32
C ARG A 2 -13.26 -31.57 3.42
N TYR A 3 -13.93 -30.76 2.61
CA TYR A 3 -13.26 -29.76 1.77
C TYR A 3 -12.49 -28.80 2.70
N PRO A 4 -11.25 -28.40 2.38
CA PRO A 4 -10.55 -27.39 3.16
C PRO A 4 -11.38 -26.10 3.09
N HIS A 5 -11.93 -25.70 4.24
CA HIS A 5 -12.58 -24.42 4.39
C HIS A 5 -11.47 -23.38 4.44
N VAL A 6 -11.33 -22.58 3.39
CA VAL A 6 -10.49 -21.38 3.46
C VAL A 6 -11.19 -20.46 4.45
N ASP A 7 -10.50 -20.07 5.52
CA ASP A 7 -11.06 -19.13 6.50
C ASP A 7 -11.29 -17.80 5.76
N GLU A 8 -12.48 -17.20 5.87
CA GLU A 8 -12.77 -15.91 5.22
C GLU A 8 -11.75 -14.83 5.62
N ARG A 9 -11.11 -14.97 6.78
CA ARG A 9 -10.01 -14.11 7.23
C ARG A 9 -8.76 -14.27 6.36
N ASP A 10 -8.46 -15.48 5.92
CA ASP A 10 -7.33 -15.76 5.03
C ASP A 10 -7.56 -15.16 3.64
N GLU A 11 -8.80 -15.16 3.15
CA GLU A 11 -9.17 -14.55 1.87
C GLU A 11 -8.98 -13.03 1.91
N ARG A 12 -9.51 -12.36 2.93
CA ARG A 12 -9.32 -10.90 3.10
C ARG A 12 -7.86 -10.52 3.27
N LEU A 13 -7.10 -11.31 4.02
CA LEU A 13 -5.66 -11.10 4.18
C LEU A 13 -4.94 -11.25 2.83
N MET A 14 -5.30 -12.25 2.03
CA MET A 14 -4.73 -12.46 0.71
C MET A 14 -5.06 -11.32 -0.26
N GLU A 15 -6.28 -10.79 -0.21
CA GLU A 15 -6.68 -9.61 -0.99
C GLU A 15 -5.84 -8.39 -0.62
N LEU A 16 -5.71 -8.09 0.67
CA LEU A 16 -4.87 -7.00 1.16
C LEU A 16 -3.41 -7.16 0.70
N CYS A 17 -2.84 -8.36 0.82
CA CYS A 17 -1.48 -8.63 0.35
C CYS A 17 -1.32 -8.38 -1.16
N ARG A 18 -2.32 -8.75 -1.96
CA ARG A 18 -2.31 -8.50 -3.42
C ARG A 18 -2.37 -7.01 -3.74
N GLU A 19 -3.17 -6.24 -3.01
CA GLU A 19 -3.26 -4.80 -3.19
C GLU A 19 -1.95 -4.10 -2.86
N VAL A 20 -1.37 -4.39 -1.69
CA VAL A 20 -0.06 -3.87 -1.30
C VAL A 20 1.01 -4.25 -2.32
N ALA A 21 1.01 -5.49 -2.81
CA ALA A 21 1.95 -5.92 -3.83
C ALA A 21 1.81 -5.12 -5.13
N ARG A 22 0.57 -4.84 -5.58
CA ARG A 22 0.30 -4.01 -6.76
C ARG A 22 0.81 -2.57 -6.58
N ILE A 23 0.59 -1.97 -5.41
CA ILE A 23 1.11 -0.63 -5.10
C ILE A 23 2.63 -0.63 -5.18
N CYS A 24 3.29 -1.57 -4.50
CA CYS A 24 4.76 -1.67 -4.42
C CYS A 24 5.45 -1.81 -5.79
N ILE A 25 4.80 -2.45 -6.77
CA ILE A 25 5.37 -2.59 -8.12
C ILE A 25 5.05 -1.40 -9.04
N SER A 26 4.16 -0.50 -8.65
CA SER A 26 3.79 0.67 -9.46
C SER A 26 4.94 1.67 -9.57
N ASP A 27 5.04 2.34 -10.72
CA ASP A 27 6.11 3.33 -10.92
C ASP A 27 5.89 4.59 -10.09
N GLU A 28 4.63 4.92 -9.80
CA GLU A 28 4.25 6.03 -8.93
C GLU A 28 4.76 5.83 -7.51
N PHE A 29 4.48 4.66 -6.91
CA PHE A 29 5.01 4.30 -5.60
C PHE A 29 6.54 4.34 -5.58
N LYS A 30 7.21 3.73 -6.57
CA LYS A 30 8.69 3.73 -6.64
C LYS A 30 9.25 5.15 -6.74
N ARG A 31 8.58 6.05 -7.46
CA ARG A 31 8.97 7.46 -7.57
C ARG A 31 8.81 8.18 -6.23
N LEU A 32 7.62 8.09 -5.63
CA LEU A 32 7.29 8.71 -4.34
C LEU A 32 8.24 8.23 -3.24
N ASN A 33 8.36 6.91 -3.07
CA ASN A 33 9.25 6.31 -2.07
C ASN A 33 10.69 6.81 -2.21
N ARG A 34 11.23 6.84 -3.45
CA ARG A 34 12.60 7.31 -3.69
C ARG A 34 12.77 8.78 -3.30
N ASP A 35 11.78 9.61 -3.55
CA ASP A 35 11.87 11.03 -3.24
C ASP A 35 11.70 11.29 -1.73
N LEU A 36 10.85 10.53 -1.04
CA LEU A 36 10.77 10.52 0.42
C LEU A 36 12.06 10.02 1.06
N VAL A 37 12.70 8.97 0.55
CA VAL A 37 14.02 8.51 1.04
C VAL A 37 15.04 9.64 0.96
N LYS A 38 15.11 10.35 -0.17
CA LYS A 38 16.04 11.48 -0.33
C LYS A 38 15.73 12.59 0.67
N PHE A 39 14.45 12.90 0.87
CA PHE A 39 14.00 13.91 1.82
C PHE A 39 14.38 13.54 3.25
N TYR A 40 13.99 12.35 3.73
CA TYR A 40 14.27 11.89 5.09
C TYR A 40 15.76 11.75 5.39
N ARG A 41 16.57 11.30 4.42
CA ARG A 41 18.04 11.28 4.58
C ARG A 41 18.63 12.69 4.71
N LYS A 42 18.15 13.66 3.92
CA LYS A 42 18.61 15.07 4.03
C LYS A 42 18.21 15.70 5.35
N SER A 43 17.04 15.32 5.88
CA SER A 43 16.53 15.81 7.16
C SER A 43 17.14 15.13 8.40
N GLY A 44 18.05 14.17 8.21
CA GLY A 44 18.72 13.48 9.32
C GLY A 44 17.82 12.51 10.10
N MET A 45 16.71 12.06 9.50
CA MET A 45 15.81 11.11 10.15
C MET A 45 16.45 9.72 10.26
N GLN A 46 16.22 9.04 11.38
CA GLN A 46 16.57 7.63 11.55
C GLN A 46 15.63 6.77 10.69
N ASP A 47 16.14 5.62 10.22
CA ASP A 47 15.37 4.65 9.44
C ASP A 47 14.64 5.24 8.23
N ALA A 48 15.26 6.22 7.56
CA ALA A 48 14.70 6.95 6.42
C ALA A 48 14.10 6.05 5.32
N PHE A 49 14.62 4.84 5.12
CA PHE A 49 14.07 3.87 4.17
C PHE A 49 12.75 3.26 4.64
N LEU A 50 12.64 2.93 5.93
CA LEU A 50 11.43 2.37 6.50
C LEU A 50 10.31 3.42 6.53
N LEU A 51 10.64 4.63 6.97
CA LEU A 51 9.69 5.76 6.98
C LEU A 51 9.17 6.06 5.58
N ALA A 52 10.07 6.19 4.61
CA ALA A 52 9.67 6.45 3.22
C ALA A 52 8.78 5.34 2.66
N PHE A 53 9.09 4.07 2.96
CA PHE A 53 8.26 2.95 2.53
C PHE A 53 6.86 2.99 3.16
N GLN A 54 6.77 3.22 4.48
CA GLN A 54 5.50 3.31 5.19
C GLN A 54 4.64 4.46 4.67
N ASP A 55 5.21 5.66 4.59
CA ASP A 55 4.46 6.86 4.20
C ASP A 55 4.03 6.81 2.73
N SER A 56 4.89 6.32 1.83
CA SER A 56 4.50 6.13 0.43
C SER A 56 3.44 5.04 0.26
N LEU A 57 3.50 3.95 1.04
CA LEU A 57 2.51 2.89 0.95
C LEU A 57 1.16 3.37 1.48
N PHE A 58 1.16 4.06 2.62
CA PHE A 58 -0.07 4.60 3.20
C PHE A 58 -0.71 5.64 2.29
N SER A 59 0.04 6.61 1.75
CA SER A 59 -0.51 7.62 0.84
C SER A 59 -1.21 6.97 -0.36
N MET A 60 -0.51 6.05 -1.04
CA MET A 60 -1.06 5.35 -2.21
C MET A 60 -2.26 4.47 -1.86
N TYR A 61 -2.22 3.78 -0.71
CA TYR A 61 -3.32 2.92 -0.28
C TYR A 61 -4.58 3.73 0.07
N THR A 62 -4.43 4.87 0.76
CA THR A 62 -5.56 5.75 1.09
C THR A 62 -6.14 6.45 -0.14
N GLU A 63 -5.29 6.87 -1.10
CA GLU A 63 -5.75 7.46 -2.36
C GLU A 63 -6.61 6.46 -3.16
N MET A 64 -6.20 5.19 -3.21
CA MET A 64 -6.98 4.14 -3.85
C MET A 64 -8.30 3.85 -3.12
N ASP A 65 -8.33 3.95 -1.79
CA ASP A 65 -9.57 3.79 -1.01
C ASP A 65 -10.54 4.94 -1.24
N ASP A 66 -10.05 6.18 -1.34
CA ASP A 66 -10.87 7.37 -1.66
C ASP A 66 -11.46 7.26 -3.08
N ASP A 67 -10.65 6.86 -4.07
CA ASP A 67 -11.13 6.61 -5.45
C ASP A 67 -12.19 5.50 -5.50
N ARG A 68 -12.03 4.45 -4.69
CA ARG A 68 -13.04 3.39 -4.56
C ARG A 68 -14.33 3.94 -3.97
N GLN A 69 -14.27 4.70 -2.87
CA GLN A 69 -15.46 5.31 -2.26
C GLN A 69 -16.20 6.23 -3.24
N LEU A 70 -15.47 7.09 -3.96
CA LEU A 70 -16.05 7.96 -4.99
C LEU A 70 -16.70 7.17 -6.13
N SER A 71 -16.09 6.06 -6.56
CA SER A 71 -16.68 5.22 -7.62
C SER A 71 -18.01 4.57 -7.23
N PHE A 72 -18.25 4.32 -5.94
CA PHE A 72 -19.52 3.79 -5.44
C PHE A 72 -20.60 4.86 -5.30
N GLU A 73 -20.25 6.14 -5.13
CA GLU A 73 -21.22 7.24 -5.01
C GLU A 73 -21.78 7.70 -6.36
N TYR A 74 -21.12 7.37 -7.48
CA TYR A 74 -21.52 7.76 -8.84
C TYR A 74 -22.14 6.63 -9.68
N ASN A 75 -22.44 5.47 -9.09
CA ASN A 75 -23.18 4.36 -9.71
C ASN A 75 -24.53 4.12 -9.04
#